data_AF-A0A934B081-F1
#
_entry.id   AF-A0A934B081-F1
#
_cell.length_a   1.000
_cell.length_b   1.000
_cell.length_c   1.000
_cell.angle_alpha   90.00
_cell.angle_beta   90.00
_cell.angle_gamma   90.00
#
_symmetry.space_group_name_H-M   'P 1'
#
loop_
_entity.id
_entity.type
_entity.pdbx_description
1 polymer ?
#
loop_
_entity_poly.entity_id
_entity_poly.type
_entity_poly.pdbx_seq_one_letter_code
_entity_poly.pdbx_strand_id
1 'polypeptide(L)' 'MVVKTRKGLFSAVSGKVKELHSYDVPEIIALPIIEGSPDYLKWLKDSTE' A
#
# COMPACT_ATOMS: atom_id res chain seq x y z
N MET A 1 -5.92 10.06 -0.01
CA MET A 1 -5.09 9.37 1.01
C MET A 1 -3.88 8.76 0.32
N VAL A 2 -2.70 8.69 0.97
CA VAL A 2 -1.52 8.04 0.38
C VAL A 2 -0.94 7.02 1.35
N VAL A 3 -1.09 5.74 1.03
CA VAL A 3 -0.60 4.60 1.83
C VAL A 3 0.69 4.07 1.23
N LYS A 4 1.66 3.70 2.07
CA LYS A 4 2.95 3.12 1.66
C LYS A 4 2.99 1.69 2.18
N THR A 5 3.26 0.75 1.29
CA THR A 5 3.33 -0.68 1.61
C THR A 5 4.13 -1.40 0.53
N ARG A 6 4.36 -2.71 0.72
CA ARG A 6 5.03 -3.59 -0.24
C ARG A 6 4.08 -4.00 -1.34
N LYS A 7 4.59 -4.18 -2.57
CA LYS A 7 3.81 -4.64 -3.74
C LYS A 7 3.01 -5.93 -3.45
N GLY A 8 3.61 -6.86 -2.73
CA GLY A 8 2.96 -8.14 -2.37
C GLY A 8 1.72 -8.00 -1.48
N LEU A 9 1.53 -6.86 -0.81
CA LEU A 9 0.40 -6.62 0.09
C LEU A 9 -0.76 -5.87 -0.57
N PHE A 10 -0.64 -5.49 -1.84
CA PHE A 10 -1.66 -4.66 -2.50
C PHE A 10 -3.05 -5.29 -2.47
N SER A 11 -3.17 -6.58 -2.77
CA SER A 11 -4.47 -7.27 -2.76
C SER A 11 -5.11 -7.31 -1.37
N ALA A 12 -4.31 -7.56 -0.33
CA ALA A 12 -4.78 -7.57 1.05
C ALA A 12 -5.26 -6.18 1.50
N VAL A 13 -4.47 -5.14 1.20
CA VAL A 13 -4.84 -3.74 1.49
C VAL A 13 -6.09 -3.33 0.71
N SER A 14 -6.15 -3.64 -0.59
CA SER A 14 -7.32 -3.31 -1.42
C SER A 14 -8.60 -3.97 -0.90
N GLY A 15 -8.52 -5.25 -0.51
CA GLY A 15 -9.64 -5.96 0.11
C GLY A 15 -10.09 -5.30 1.41
N LYS A 16 -9.15 -4.96 2.29
CA LYS A 16 -9.49 -4.30 3.57
C LYS A 16 -10.06 -2.91 3.39
N VAL A 17 -9.55 -2.14 2.42
CA VAL A 17 -10.13 -0.83 2.09
C VAL A 17 -11.56 -1.01 1.61
N LYS A 18 -11.85 -1.95 0.69
CA LYS A 18 -13.22 -2.19 0.21
C LYS A 18 -14.19 -2.60 1.32
N GLU A 19 -13.73 -3.39 2.30
CA GLU A 19 -14.55 -3.81 3.44
C GLU A 19 -14.92 -2.63 4.36
N LEU A 20 -13.99 -1.69 4.54
CA LEU A 20 -14.16 -0.58 5.49
C LEU A 20 -14.69 0.71 4.86
N HIS A 21 -14.52 0.88 3.55
CA HIS A 21 -14.88 2.12 2.87
C HIS A 21 -16.39 2.17 2.64
N SER A 22 -16.99 3.33 2.87
CA SER A 22 -18.42 3.56 2.67
C SER A 22 -18.88 3.63 1.20
N TYR A 23 -17.95 3.54 0.25
CA TYR A 23 -18.26 3.67 -1.18
C TYR A 23 -18.34 2.28 -1.78
N ASP A 24 -19.30 2.05 -2.67
CA ASP A 24 -19.46 0.77 -3.36
C ASP A 24 -18.27 0.48 -4.29
N VAL A 25 -17.67 1.52 -4.87
CA VAL A 25 -16.51 1.43 -5.78
C VAL A 25 -15.46 2.47 -5.37
N PRO A 26 -14.65 2.19 -4.33
CA PRO A 26 -13.58 3.10 -3.94
C PRO A 26 -12.42 3.06 -4.94
N GLU A 27 -11.80 4.21 -5.20
CA GLU A 27 -10.58 4.28 -6.03
C GLU A 27 -9.39 3.71 -5.25
N ILE A 28 -8.79 2.65 -5.79
CA ILE A 28 -7.62 1.98 -5.21
C ILE A 28 -6.63 1.67 -6.33
N ILE A 29 -5.60 2.49 -6.45
CA ILE A 29 -4.55 2.34 -7.47
C ILE A 29 -3.17 2.30 -6.81
N ALA A 30 -2.24 1.59 -7.45
CA ALA A 30 -0.84 1.55 -7.04
C ALA A 30 0.03 2.26 -8.09
N LEU A 31 0.93 3.11 -7.61
CA LEU A 31 1.95 3.75 -8.44
C LEU A 31 3.32 3.12 -8.13
N PRO A 32 4.15 2.82 -9.15
CA PRO A 32 5.46 2.23 -8.91
C PRO A 32 6.41 3.26 -8.29
N ILE A 33 7.11 2.87 -7.23
CA ILE A 33 8.27 3.60 -6.72
C ILE A 33 9.50 3.01 -7.41
N ILE A 34 10.15 3.81 -8.26
CA ILE A 34 11.31 3.38 -9.05
C ILE A 34 12.58 3.42 -8.20
N GLU A 35 12.75 4.46 -7.39
CA GLU A 35 13.88 4.66 -6.49
C GLU A 35 13.42 5.33 -5.18
N GLY A 36 14.22 5.16 -4.13
CA GLY A 36 13.97 5.75 -2.82
C GLY A 36 15.18 5.58 -1.90
N SER A 37 15.18 6.27 -0.76
CA SER A 37 16.27 6.13 0.22
C SER A 37 16.37 4.67 0.73
N PRO A 38 17.56 4.04 0.68
CA PRO A 38 17.73 2.65 1.12
C PRO A 38 17.24 2.39 2.55
N ASP A 39 17.53 3.32 3.47
CA ASP A 39 17.14 3.20 4.88
C ASP A 39 15.62 3.23 5.05
N TYR A 40 14.94 4.10 4.28
CA TYR A 40 13.49 4.19 4.31
C TYR A 40 12.82 2.95 3.72
N LEU A 41 13.33 2.45 2.58
CA LEU A 41 12.80 1.24 1.95
C LEU A 41 13.01 0.00 2.83
N LYS A 42 14.13 -0.07 3.55
CA LYS A 42 14.37 -1.09 4.56
C LYS A 42 13.37 -0.98 5.71
N TRP A 43 13.24 0.20 6.31
CA TRP A 43 12.27 0.44 7.39
C TRP A 43 10.83 0.09 6.95
N LEU A 44 10.44 0.47 5.73
CA LEU A 44 9.12 0.16 5.18
C LEU A 44 8.90 -1.35 5.05
N LYS A 45 9.92 -2.08 4.60
CA LYS A 45 9.87 -3.53 4.49
C LYS A 45 9.71 -4.18 5.86
N ASP A 46 10.54 -3.77 6.82
CA ASP A 46 10.56 -4.30 8.20
C ASP A 46 9.25 -3.96 8.94
N SER A 47 8.65 -2.79 8.67
CA SER A 47 7.40 -2.34 9.31
C SER A 47 6.14 -3.01 8.76
N THR A 48 6.26 -3.71 7.64
CA THR A 48 5.12 -4.34 6.96
C THR A 48 5.35 -5.83 6.75
N GLU A 49 6.29 -6.43 7.49
CA GLU A 49 6.73 -7.82 7.32
C GLU A 49 5.61 -8.85 7.47
#